data_AF-A0A4P7XF47-F1
#
_entry.id   AF-A0A4P7XF47-F1
#
_cell.length_a   1.000
_cell.length_b   1.000
_cell.length_c   1.000
_cell.angle_alpha   90.00
_cell.angle_beta   90.00
_cell.angle_gamma   90.00
#
_symmetry.space_group_name_H-M   'P 1'
#
loop_
_entity.id
_entity.type
_entity.pdbx_description
1 polymer ?
#
loop_
_entity_poly.entity_id
_entity_poly.type
_entity_poly.pdbx_seq_one_letter_code
_entity_poly.pdbx_strand_id
1 'polypeptide(L)'
;MSPLKTALRRLLIAVPLFAIFANLPAQADEKPRVVVSIQPLALLVSEVAGDMVELSTLVESGQSPHSFQLRPSGRRSLAEADLIVWVGPSLELFLQKLMSQEALRNKALALGPNPDADVVASPDEHDHGPVAELGEGIHEEPGHGHGHAHDEGSEDPHIWLDPVFALSMAQSIAATLKQSTGIDKAQVDRNLEAFESRLDKVDRKIRQRFANARPVSIFTYHEAFGRFAEHYGLDIAGSLTFSPEVQPGVQRLSRVLERLRSAESPCILTEPQFDRQWWRSVTDGIDVTISSWDPLATGIAAESGGYTQFLEGLADAALRCSAA
;
A
#
# COMPACT_ATOMS: atom_id res chain seq x y z
N MET A 1 -34.59 -84.19 45.20
CA MET A 1 -35.54 -83.92 44.09
C MET A 1 -35.58 -82.40 43.86
N SER A 2 -35.65 -82.02 42.59
CA SER A 2 -35.53 -80.68 41.98
C SER A 2 -36.50 -79.59 42.52
N PRO A 3 -36.40 -78.30 42.09
CA PRO A 3 -36.24 -77.12 42.94
C PRO A 3 -37.27 -76.01 42.59
N LEU A 4 -36.88 -74.72 42.72
CA LEU A 4 -37.46 -73.47 42.19
C LEU A 4 -38.35 -72.66 43.17
N LYS A 5 -37.80 -71.61 43.80
CA LYS A 5 -37.39 -70.27 43.29
C LYS A 5 -38.49 -69.22 43.51
N THR A 6 -38.40 -68.55 44.66
CA THR A 6 -39.10 -67.31 44.97
C THR A 6 -38.48 -66.17 44.15
N ALA A 7 -39.19 -65.68 43.14
CA ALA A 7 -38.75 -64.53 42.34
C ALA A 7 -39.27 -63.23 42.98
N LEU A 8 -38.40 -62.58 43.77
CA LEU A 8 -38.60 -61.23 44.27
C LEU A 8 -38.37 -60.24 43.11
N ARG A 9 -39.44 -59.68 42.56
CA ARG A 9 -39.40 -58.65 41.51
C ARG A 9 -38.83 -57.35 42.11
N ARG A 10 -37.54 -57.11 41.90
CA ARG A 10 -36.91 -55.79 42.15
C ARG A 10 -37.29 -54.86 41.00
N LEU A 11 -38.13 -53.87 41.29
CA LEU A 11 -38.47 -52.78 40.39
C LEU A 11 -37.29 -51.79 40.36
N LEU A 12 -36.42 -51.90 39.35
CA LEU A 12 -35.39 -50.91 39.04
C LEU A 12 -36.06 -49.72 38.35
N ILE A 13 -36.24 -48.62 39.07
CA ILE A 13 -36.63 -47.32 38.50
C ILE A 13 -35.38 -46.76 37.81
N ALA A 14 -35.32 -46.89 36.49
CA ALA A 14 -34.33 -46.22 35.66
C ALA A 14 -34.70 -44.73 35.57
N VAL A 15 -33.98 -43.89 36.32
CA VAL A 15 -34.04 -42.44 36.17
C VAL A 15 -33.38 -42.09 34.82
N PRO A 16 -34.08 -41.46 33.87
CA PRO A 16 -33.43 -41.00 32.66
C PRO A 16 -32.54 -39.81 33.06
N LEU A 17 -31.24 -40.00 32.97
CA LEU A 17 -30.25 -38.94 33.09
C LEU A 17 -30.44 -38.02 31.88
N PHE A 18 -31.31 -37.02 32.02
CA PHE A 18 -31.53 -35.99 31.02
C PHE A 18 -30.24 -35.16 30.94
N ALA A 19 -29.38 -35.49 29.97
CA ALA A 19 -28.18 -34.73 29.68
C ALA A 19 -28.62 -33.34 29.21
N ILE A 20 -28.58 -32.37 30.13
CA ILE A 20 -28.67 -30.96 29.81
C ILE A 20 -27.41 -30.64 29.00
N PHE A 21 -27.52 -30.71 27.67
CA PHE A 21 -26.58 -30.06 26.78
C PHE A 21 -26.72 -28.56 27.05
N ALA A 22 -25.82 -28.03 27.88
CA ALA A 22 -25.63 -26.61 28.00
C ALA A 22 -25.24 -26.08 26.61
N ASN A 23 -26.18 -25.44 25.92
CA ASN A 23 -25.88 -24.54 24.81
C ASN A 23 -25.12 -23.34 25.40
N LEU A 24 -23.84 -23.54 25.69
CA LEU A 24 -22.92 -22.42 25.83
C LEU A 24 -22.89 -21.74 24.46
N PRO A 25 -23.25 -20.44 24.35
CA PRO A 25 -23.03 -19.74 23.11
C PRO A 25 -21.54 -19.86 22.79
N ALA A 26 -21.22 -20.42 21.63
CA ALA A 26 -19.86 -20.30 21.11
C ALA A 26 -19.58 -18.80 21.04
N GLN A 27 -18.70 -18.30 21.89
CA GLN A 27 -18.10 -17.00 21.67
C GLN A 27 -17.38 -17.12 20.34
N ALA A 28 -17.97 -16.58 19.28
CA ALA A 28 -17.21 -16.29 18.08
C ALA A 28 -16.14 -15.31 18.54
N ASP A 29 -14.87 -15.71 18.47
CA ASP A 29 -13.77 -14.79 18.72
C ASP A 29 -13.96 -13.61 17.76
N GLU A 30 -14.05 -12.41 18.34
CA GLU A 30 -14.19 -11.18 17.58
C GLU A 30 -12.92 -11.01 16.75
N LYS A 31 -13.06 -10.87 15.43
CA LYS A 31 -11.92 -10.77 14.52
C LYS A 31 -11.19 -9.45 14.82
N PRO A 32 -9.85 -9.46 14.92
CA PRO A 32 -9.09 -8.21 15.08
C PRO A 32 -9.37 -7.26 13.92
N ARG A 33 -9.56 -5.98 14.25
CA ARG A 33 -9.81 -4.91 13.28
C ARG A 33 -8.48 -4.38 12.74
N VAL A 34 -8.26 -4.57 11.45
CA VAL A 34 -7.08 -4.11 10.73
C VAL A 34 -7.47 -2.94 9.84
N VAL A 35 -6.85 -1.79 10.06
CA VAL A 35 -7.01 -0.60 9.23
C VAL A 35 -5.75 -0.43 8.39
N VAL A 36 -5.88 -0.47 7.07
CA VAL A 36 -4.79 -0.19 6.14
C VAL A 36 -4.92 1.22 5.57
N SER A 37 -3.80 1.88 5.26
CA SER A 37 -3.83 3.21 4.64
C SER A 37 -4.37 3.17 3.20
N ILE A 38 -3.85 2.27 2.37
CA ILE A 38 -4.16 2.15 0.95
C ILE A 38 -4.51 0.71 0.57
N GLN A 39 -5.30 0.57 -0.50
CA GLN A 39 -5.82 -0.72 -0.95
C GLN A 39 -4.74 -1.75 -1.35
N PRO A 40 -3.57 -1.41 -1.94
CA PRO A 40 -2.49 -2.38 -2.14
C PRO A 40 -2.02 -3.07 -0.85
N LEU A 41 -2.04 -2.36 0.29
CA LEU A 41 -1.75 -2.97 1.59
C LEU A 41 -2.91 -3.86 2.05
N ALA A 42 -4.16 -3.53 1.71
CA ALA A 42 -5.31 -4.41 1.92
C ALA A 42 -5.12 -5.76 1.22
N LEU A 43 -4.64 -5.73 -0.04
CA LEU A 43 -4.36 -6.94 -0.80
C LEU A 43 -3.31 -7.80 -0.06
N LEU A 44 -2.22 -7.21 0.39
CA LEU A 44 -1.16 -7.92 1.12
C LEU A 44 -1.64 -8.48 2.46
N VAL A 45 -2.45 -7.73 3.21
CA VAL A 45 -3.08 -8.24 4.44
C VAL A 45 -3.97 -9.43 4.13
N SER A 46 -4.81 -9.38 3.08
CA SER A 46 -5.68 -10.49 2.70
C SER A 46 -4.93 -11.73 2.22
N GLU A 47 -3.76 -11.59 1.60
CA GLU A 47 -2.91 -12.73 1.22
C GLU A 47 -2.44 -13.55 2.43
N VAL A 48 -2.31 -12.89 3.60
CA VAL A 48 -1.75 -13.48 4.82
C VAL A 48 -2.84 -13.83 5.84
N ALA A 49 -3.76 -12.90 6.07
CA ALA A 49 -4.80 -13.00 7.09
C ALA A 49 -6.07 -13.67 6.58
N GLY A 50 -6.38 -13.57 5.28
CA GLY A 50 -7.64 -14.02 4.71
C GLY A 50 -8.84 -13.46 5.48
N ASP A 51 -9.74 -14.34 5.92
CA ASP A 51 -10.94 -13.98 6.67
C ASP A 51 -10.71 -13.89 8.18
N MET A 52 -9.49 -14.02 8.70
CA MET A 52 -9.21 -13.98 10.14
C MET A 52 -9.26 -12.55 10.73
N VAL A 53 -9.37 -11.52 9.89
CA VAL A 53 -9.38 -10.10 10.30
C VAL A 53 -10.63 -9.39 9.77
N GLU A 54 -11.04 -8.32 10.45
CA GLU A 54 -11.95 -7.32 9.87
C GLU A 54 -11.10 -6.22 9.23
N LEU A 55 -11.05 -6.20 7.89
CA LEU A 55 -10.17 -5.31 7.13
C LEU A 55 -10.92 -4.08 6.62
N SER A 56 -10.33 -2.89 6.79
CA SER A 56 -10.83 -1.63 6.21
C SER A 56 -9.69 -0.77 5.68
N THR A 57 -9.97 0.03 4.65
CA THR A 57 -9.00 0.90 3.97
C THR A 57 -9.35 2.37 4.20
N LEU A 58 -8.36 3.22 4.48
CA LEU A 58 -8.58 4.66 4.71
C LEU A 58 -8.76 5.47 3.42
N VAL A 59 -7.85 5.30 2.46
CA VAL A 59 -7.89 6.00 1.18
C VAL A 59 -8.87 5.27 0.26
N GLU A 60 -10.01 5.90 -0.01
CA GLU A 60 -11.06 5.32 -0.85
C GLU A 60 -10.70 5.43 -2.35
N SER A 61 -11.43 4.68 -3.18
CA SER A 61 -11.26 4.70 -4.63
C SER A 61 -11.32 6.12 -5.22
N GLY A 62 -10.36 6.45 -6.09
CA GLY A 62 -10.29 7.75 -6.77
C GLY A 62 -9.63 8.87 -5.95
N GLN A 63 -9.12 8.58 -4.76
CA GLN A 63 -8.35 9.53 -3.95
C GLN A 63 -6.85 9.24 -4.05
N SER A 64 -6.04 10.29 -3.97
CA SER A 64 -4.58 10.21 -3.93
C SER A 64 -4.09 10.11 -2.48
N PRO A 65 -3.23 9.14 -2.10
CA PRO A 65 -2.66 9.08 -0.76
C PRO A 65 -1.73 10.26 -0.45
N HIS A 66 -1.20 10.93 -1.49
CA HIS A 66 -0.32 12.09 -1.38
C HIS A 66 -1.05 13.36 -0.87
N SER A 67 -2.36 13.49 -1.16
CA SER A 67 -3.19 14.64 -0.74
C SER A 67 -4.39 14.28 0.13
N PHE A 68 -4.48 13.02 0.55
CA PHE A 68 -5.64 12.53 1.27
C PHE A 68 -5.85 13.30 2.59
N GLN A 69 -7.10 13.67 2.84
CA GLN A 69 -7.51 14.32 4.09
C GLN A 69 -8.31 13.34 4.94
N LEU A 70 -7.78 13.04 6.12
CA LEU A 70 -8.41 12.09 7.03
C LEU A 70 -9.73 12.63 7.59
N ARG A 71 -10.83 11.95 7.25
CA ARG A 71 -12.18 12.24 7.74
C ARG A 71 -12.35 11.86 9.23
N PRO A 72 -13.33 12.45 9.94
CA PRO A 72 -13.65 12.05 11.32
C PRO A 72 -13.98 10.57 11.48
N SER A 73 -14.61 9.95 10.47
CA SER A 73 -14.86 8.49 10.45
C SER A 73 -13.56 7.70 10.42
N GLY A 74 -12.59 8.07 9.56
CA GLY A 74 -11.29 7.43 9.51
C GLY A 74 -10.50 7.57 10.82
N ARG A 75 -10.58 8.72 11.49
CA ARG A 75 -10.00 8.89 12.85
C ARG A 75 -10.62 7.93 13.87
N ARG A 76 -11.92 7.70 13.79
CA ARG A 76 -12.61 6.73 14.66
C ARG A 76 -12.15 5.31 14.36
N SER A 77 -12.08 4.93 13.07
CA SER A 77 -11.57 3.62 12.65
C SER A 77 -10.15 3.37 13.17
N LEU A 78 -9.25 4.36 13.07
CA LEU A 78 -7.90 4.27 13.62
C LEU A 78 -7.87 4.08 15.14
N ALA A 79 -8.73 4.78 15.88
CA ALA A 79 -8.78 4.65 17.34
C ALA A 79 -9.29 3.26 17.78
N GLU A 80 -10.24 2.72 17.02
CA GLU A 80 -10.86 1.41 17.23
C GLU A 80 -10.03 0.24 16.72
N ALA A 81 -9.07 0.48 15.81
CA ALA A 81 -8.22 -0.55 15.24
C ALA A 81 -7.44 -1.32 16.31
N ASP A 82 -7.19 -2.60 16.03
CA ASP A 82 -6.24 -3.45 16.75
C ASP A 82 -4.86 -3.42 16.08
N LEU A 83 -4.84 -3.21 14.76
CA LEU A 83 -3.64 -3.03 13.96
C LEU A 83 -3.87 -1.98 12.87
N ILE A 84 -2.91 -1.07 12.71
CA ILE A 84 -2.88 -0.06 11.66
C ILE A 84 -1.67 -0.38 10.77
N VAL A 85 -1.88 -0.55 9.47
CA VAL A 85 -0.81 -0.86 8.50
C VAL A 85 -0.71 0.25 7.48
N TRP A 86 0.47 0.80 7.30
CA TRP A 86 0.72 1.95 6.43
C TRP A 86 2.12 1.90 5.84
N VAL A 87 2.39 2.67 4.79
CA VAL A 87 3.74 2.74 4.21
C VAL A 87 4.65 3.48 5.17
N GLY A 88 4.29 4.70 5.57
CA GLY A 88 5.10 5.49 6.49
C GLY A 88 5.03 6.98 6.20
N PRO A 89 5.84 7.79 6.90
CA PRO A 89 5.83 9.24 6.72
C PRO A 89 6.23 9.70 5.31
N SER A 90 6.89 8.86 4.51
CA SER A 90 7.24 9.16 3.12
C SER A 90 6.04 9.16 2.16
N LEU A 91 4.89 8.60 2.55
CA LEU A 91 3.68 8.58 1.74
C LEU A 91 2.50 9.25 2.47
N GLU A 92 2.13 8.73 3.64
CA GLU A 92 0.92 9.15 4.33
C GLU A 92 1.19 10.26 5.36
N LEU A 93 1.57 11.44 4.85
CA LEU A 93 1.80 12.64 5.68
C LEU A 93 0.62 12.95 6.61
N PHE A 94 -0.60 12.66 6.17
CA PHE A 94 -1.83 12.83 6.96
C PHE A 94 -1.92 11.93 8.21
N LEU A 95 -1.12 10.86 8.29
CA LEU A 95 -1.03 9.97 9.46
C LEU A 95 0.15 10.30 10.38
N GLN A 96 1.19 10.99 9.91
CA GLN A 96 2.44 11.18 10.67
C GLN A 96 2.21 11.72 12.09
N LYS A 97 1.44 12.80 12.24
CA LYS A 97 1.10 13.38 13.55
C LYS A 97 0.20 12.50 14.41
N LEU A 98 -0.57 11.61 13.81
CA LEU A 98 -1.40 10.65 14.55
C LEU A 98 -0.57 9.48 15.05
N MET A 99 0.35 8.98 14.21
CA MET A 99 1.26 7.89 14.57
C MET A 99 2.33 8.32 15.59
N SER A 100 2.48 9.62 15.87
CA SER A 100 3.28 10.12 17.00
C SER A 100 2.60 9.93 18.36
N GLN A 101 1.28 9.72 18.37
CA GLN A 101 0.52 9.51 19.60
C GLN A 101 0.72 8.09 20.08
N GLU A 102 1.14 7.92 21.33
CA GLU A 102 1.46 6.60 21.90
C GLU A 102 0.35 5.56 21.71
N ALA A 103 -0.91 5.98 21.90
CA ALA A 103 -2.07 5.11 21.74
C ALA A 103 -2.22 4.50 20.33
N LEU A 104 -1.85 5.25 19.28
CA LEU A 104 -1.90 4.78 17.89
C LEU A 104 -0.58 4.13 17.48
N ARG A 105 0.56 4.70 17.89
CA ARG A 105 1.91 4.17 17.63
C ARG A 105 2.04 2.71 18.06
N ASN A 106 1.53 2.36 19.23
CA ASN A 106 1.61 1.01 19.78
C ASN A 106 0.79 -0.03 18.97
N LYS A 107 -0.04 0.42 18.04
CA LYS A 107 -0.85 -0.42 17.15
C LYS A 107 -0.44 -0.27 15.69
N ALA A 108 0.57 0.55 15.37
CA ALA A 108 0.94 0.88 14.01
C ALA A 108 2.12 0.03 13.51
N LEU A 109 2.00 -0.47 12.28
CA LEU A 109 3.02 -1.14 11.51
C LEU A 109 3.34 -0.29 10.28
N ALA A 110 4.47 0.42 10.31
CA ALA A 110 5.03 1.10 9.15
C ALA A 110 5.86 0.11 8.33
N LEU A 111 5.64 0.08 7.01
CA LEU A 111 6.24 -0.89 6.09
C LEU A 111 7.38 -0.32 5.23
N GLY A 112 7.52 0.99 5.21
CA GLY A 112 8.52 1.74 4.45
C GLY A 112 9.93 1.68 5.04
N PRO A 113 10.94 2.06 4.23
CA PRO A 113 12.30 2.23 4.70
C PRO A 113 12.36 3.31 5.79
N ASN A 114 13.16 3.08 6.83
CA ASN A 114 13.25 3.93 8.03
C ASN A 114 11.88 4.22 8.68
N PRO A 115 11.18 3.20 9.22
CA PRO A 115 9.89 3.41 9.89
C PRO A 115 9.97 4.36 11.10
N ASP A 116 11.17 4.54 11.64
CA ASP A 116 11.51 5.41 12.78
C ASP A 116 12.12 6.76 12.36
N ALA A 117 12.26 7.07 11.06
CA ALA A 117 12.76 8.36 10.60
C ALA A 117 11.78 9.48 11.00
N ASP A 118 12.09 10.07 12.15
CA ASP A 118 11.52 11.26 12.75
C ASP A 118 10.00 11.42 12.58
N VAL A 119 9.29 10.67 13.41
CA VAL A 119 8.02 11.11 14.02
C VAL A 119 8.29 12.21 15.08
N VAL A 120 9.33 13.02 14.87
CA VAL A 120 9.65 14.19 15.68
C VAL A 120 8.72 15.29 15.20
N ALA A 121 7.89 15.78 16.12
CA ALA A 121 7.03 16.92 15.89
C ALA A 121 7.86 18.05 15.26
N SER A 122 7.46 18.49 14.07
CA SER A 122 7.93 19.77 13.53
C SER A 122 7.68 20.83 14.61
N PRO A 123 8.72 21.53 15.12
CA PRO A 123 8.51 22.63 16.03
C PRO A 123 7.81 23.74 15.27
N ASP A 124 6.62 24.08 15.74
CA ASP A 124 5.87 25.32 15.63
C ASP A 124 6.07 26.26 14.43
N GLU A 125 4.92 26.61 13.87
CA GLU A 125 4.61 27.78 13.06
C GLU A 125 5.36 29.04 13.54
N HIS A 126 6.07 29.71 12.63
CA HIS A 126 6.77 30.95 12.91
C HIS A 126 5.82 32.06 13.38
N ASP A 127 5.83 32.34 14.68
CA ASP A 127 5.36 33.59 15.27
C ASP A 127 6.35 34.71 14.95
N HIS A 128 5.93 35.68 14.15
CA HIS A 128 6.71 36.87 13.81
C HIS A 128 6.62 37.90 14.94
N GLY A 129 7.55 37.83 15.90
CA GLY A 129 7.82 38.91 16.86
C GLY A 129 8.79 39.97 16.29
N PRO A 130 8.67 41.27 16.67
CA PRO A 130 9.32 42.37 15.97
C PRO A 130 10.82 42.49 16.32
N VAL A 131 11.58 42.84 15.27
CA VAL A 131 13.01 43.18 15.31
C VAL A 131 13.27 44.44 16.15
N ALA A 132 14.22 44.34 17.08
CA ALA A 132 14.94 45.48 17.65
C ALA A 132 16.35 45.49 17.04
N GLU A 133 16.71 46.63 16.45
CA GLU A 133 18.04 46.96 15.92
C GLU A 133 19.14 46.74 16.95
N LEU A 134 20.37 46.42 16.49
CA LEU A 134 21.61 47.12 16.83
C LEU A 134 22.82 46.48 16.09
N GLY A 135 23.60 47.29 15.38
CA GLY A 135 25.06 47.12 15.29
C GLY A 135 25.65 46.78 13.91
N GLU A 136 26.30 47.78 13.30
CA GLU A 136 27.03 47.73 12.03
C GLU A 136 28.30 46.85 12.05
N GLY A 137 28.63 46.28 10.88
CA GLY A 137 29.89 45.58 10.62
C GLY A 137 30.01 45.10 9.17
N ILE A 138 30.59 45.95 8.32
CA ILE A 138 30.98 45.77 6.92
C ILE A 138 31.84 44.52 6.63
N HIS A 139 31.41 43.66 5.70
CA HIS A 139 32.26 42.78 4.89
C HIS A 139 31.62 42.54 3.51
N GLU A 140 32.42 42.71 2.44
CA GLU A 140 32.05 42.57 1.02
C GLU A 140 32.06 41.11 0.52
N GLU A 141 31.11 40.82 -0.39
CA GLU A 141 30.98 39.70 -1.37
C GLU A 141 30.70 38.25 -0.87
N PRO A 142 30.01 37.37 -1.66
CA PRO A 142 29.14 37.58 -2.83
C PRO A 142 27.70 37.04 -2.62
N GLY A 143 26.79 37.39 -3.53
CA GLY A 143 25.36 37.06 -3.47
C GLY A 143 25.03 35.56 -3.30
N HIS A 144 24.52 35.21 -2.13
CA HIS A 144 23.83 33.95 -1.88
C HIS A 144 22.39 34.05 -2.42
N GLY A 145 22.21 33.64 -3.67
CA GLY A 145 20.91 33.22 -4.15
C GLY A 145 20.48 32.00 -3.35
N HIS A 146 19.53 32.17 -2.44
CA HIS A 146 18.84 31.08 -1.74
C HIS A 146 17.96 30.33 -2.74
N GLY A 147 18.58 29.48 -3.56
CA GLY A 147 17.91 28.39 -4.24
C GLY A 147 17.61 27.32 -3.20
N HIS A 148 16.39 27.32 -2.67
CA HIS A 148 15.85 26.19 -1.94
C HIS A 148 15.73 24.99 -2.88
N ALA A 149 16.83 24.26 -3.06
CA ALA A 149 16.81 22.92 -3.60
C ALA A 149 16.35 21.99 -2.48
N HIS A 150 15.03 21.88 -2.31
CA HIS A 150 14.46 20.74 -1.63
C HIS A 150 14.32 19.59 -2.63
N ASP A 151 14.79 18.44 -2.19
CA ASP A 151 14.48 17.08 -2.65
C ASP A 151 15.38 16.40 -3.69
N GLU A 152 16.61 16.06 -3.28
CA GLU A 152 17.36 14.90 -3.80
C GLU A 152 17.47 13.78 -2.74
N GLY A 153 16.47 13.64 -1.86
CA GLY A 153 16.59 12.78 -0.67
C GLY A 153 15.36 11.95 -0.27
N SER A 154 14.16 12.22 -0.77
CA SER A 154 13.00 11.36 -0.51
C SER A 154 13.10 10.07 -1.33
N GLU A 155 13.31 8.94 -0.66
CA GLU A 155 13.25 7.61 -1.28
C GLU A 155 11.85 7.33 -1.86
N ASP A 156 11.76 6.69 -3.03
CA ASP A 156 10.48 6.38 -3.71
C ASP A 156 9.57 5.57 -2.77
N PRO A 157 8.41 6.13 -2.35
CA PRO A 157 7.52 5.50 -1.38
C PRO A 157 6.63 4.42 -1.99
N HIS A 158 6.63 4.22 -3.31
CA HIS A 158 5.73 3.28 -4.01
C HIS A 158 6.21 1.82 -3.92
N ILE A 159 6.62 1.40 -2.73
CA ILE A 159 7.29 0.12 -2.45
C ILE A 159 6.42 -1.11 -2.74
N TRP A 160 5.09 -0.96 -2.79
CA TRP A 160 4.17 -2.06 -3.12
C TRP A 160 4.20 -2.45 -4.60
N LEU A 161 4.88 -1.68 -5.45
CA LEU A 161 5.02 -1.97 -6.87
C LEU A 161 6.21 -2.89 -7.19
N ASP A 162 7.08 -3.14 -6.23
CA ASP A 162 8.16 -4.12 -6.36
C ASP A 162 7.78 -5.40 -5.59
N PRO A 163 7.77 -6.58 -6.25
CA PRO A 163 7.39 -7.83 -5.62
C PRO A 163 8.34 -8.28 -4.51
N VAL A 164 9.63 -7.92 -4.54
CA VAL A 164 10.57 -8.21 -3.44
C VAL A 164 10.19 -7.43 -2.19
N PHE A 165 9.90 -6.14 -2.32
CA PHE A 165 9.40 -5.33 -1.21
C PHE A 165 8.04 -5.82 -0.73
N ALA A 166 7.14 -6.20 -1.64
CA ALA A 166 5.84 -6.74 -1.28
C ALA A 166 5.90 -8.05 -0.49
N LEU A 167 6.85 -8.93 -0.81
CA LEU A 167 7.10 -10.13 0.00
C LEU A 167 7.58 -9.77 1.41
N SER A 168 8.53 -8.84 1.53
CA SER A 168 9.01 -8.35 2.83
C SER A 168 7.89 -7.71 3.66
N MET A 169 7.01 -6.94 3.01
CA MET A 169 5.82 -6.37 3.66
C MET A 169 4.87 -7.45 4.14
N ALA A 170 4.57 -8.46 3.32
CA ALA A 170 3.71 -9.59 3.72
C ALA A 170 4.31 -10.39 4.89
N GLN A 171 5.62 -10.60 4.90
CA GLN A 171 6.33 -11.24 6.02
C GLN A 171 6.21 -10.42 7.31
N SER A 172 6.35 -9.10 7.22
CA SER A 172 6.20 -8.19 8.37
C SER A 172 4.76 -8.16 8.90
N ILE A 173 3.77 -8.13 8.00
CA ILE A 173 2.35 -8.26 8.34
C ILE A 173 2.08 -9.59 9.04
N ALA A 174 2.59 -10.70 8.50
CA ALA A 174 2.45 -12.04 9.09
C ALA A 174 3.05 -12.13 10.50
N ALA A 175 4.26 -11.58 10.69
CA ALA A 175 4.93 -11.56 11.98
C ALA A 175 4.13 -10.78 13.04
N THR A 176 3.53 -9.65 12.64
CA THR A 176 2.68 -8.82 13.52
C THR A 176 1.35 -9.50 13.83
N LEU A 177 0.65 -10.03 12.83
CA LEU A 177 -0.64 -10.73 13.02
C LEU A 177 -0.52 -11.95 13.93
N LYS A 178 0.60 -12.68 13.89
CA LYS A 178 0.87 -13.81 14.81
C LYS A 178 0.99 -13.41 16.28
N GLN A 179 1.04 -12.11 16.58
CA GLN A 179 1.02 -11.58 17.95
C GLN A 179 -0.39 -11.16 18.38
N SER A 180 -1.33 -11.00 17.45
CA SER A 180 -2.72 -10.64 17.73
C SER A 180 -3.51 -11.81 18.33
N THR A 181 -4.49 -11.48 19.17
CA THR A 181 -5.44 -12.46 19.72
C THR A 181 -6.39 -12.94 18.63
N GLY A 182 -6.80 -14.21 18.65
CA GLY A 182 -7.77 -14.77 17.68
C GLY A 182 -7.18 -15.17 16.32
N ILE A 183 -5.87 -14.97 16.09
CA ILE A 183 -5.20 -15.36 14.83
C ILE A 183 -4.64 -16.78 14.90
N ASP A 184 -5.02 -17.64 13.94
CA ASP A 184 -4.38 -18.94 13.72
C ASP A 184 -3.01 -18.75 13.07
N LYS A 185 -1.96 -18.85 13.88
CA LYS A 185 -0.57 -18.69 13.45
C LYS A 185 -0.17 -19.69 12.37
N ALA A 186 -0.66 -20.94 12.46
CA ALA A 186 -0.34 -21.96 11.47
C ALA A 186 -1.04 -21.68 10.14
N GLN A 187 -2.24 -21.09 10.17
CA GLN A 187 -2.91 -20.63 8.95
C GLN A 187 -2.18 -19.44 8.33
N VAL A 188 -1.71 -18.48 9.13
CA VAL A 188 -0.87 -17.36 8.66
C VAL A 188 0.38 -17.87 7.94
N ASP A 189 1.09 -18.84 8.53
CA ASP A 189 2.30 -19.41 7.93
C ASP A 189 2.00 -20.11 6.60
N ARG A 190 0.92 -20.92 6.53
CA ARG A 190 0.47 -21.55 5.27
C ARG A 190 0.09 -20.53 4.20
N ASN A 191 -0.60 -19.45 4.59
CA ASN A 191 -1.02 -18.39 3.70
C ASN A 191 0.18 -17.64 3.11
N LEU A 192 1.17 -17.31 3.96
CA LEU A 192 2.40 -16.64 3.55
C LEU A 192 3.22 -17.51 2.59
N GLU A 193 3.41 -18.79 2.87
CA GLU A 193 4.09 -19.73 1.97
C GLU A 193 3.38 -19.82 0.60
N ALA A 194 2.04 -19.88 0.63
CA ALA A 194 1.25 -19.91 -0.59
C ALA A 194 1.36 -18.60 -1.39
N PHE A 195 1.39 -17.45 -0.70
CA PHE A 195 1.60 -16.14 -1.32
C PHE A 195 2.99 -16.04 -1.95
N GLU A 196 4.05 -16.42 -1.23
CA GLU A 196 5.42 -16.43 -1.73
C GLU A 196 5.54 -17.25 -3.02
N SER A 197 4.97 -18.46 -3.04
CA SER A 197 4.96 -19.32 -4.23
C SER A 197 4.19 -18.70 -5.41
N ARG A 198 3.02 -18.09 -5.16
CA ARG A 198 2.25 -17.40 -6.21
C ARG A 198 3.02 -16.20 -6.76
N LEU A 199 3.61 -15.39 -5.88
CA LEU A 199 4.34 -14.19 -6.23
C LEU A 199 5.58 -14.51 -7.07
N ASP A 200 6.37 -15.49 -6.66
CA ASP A 200 7.53 -15.98 -7.40
C ASP A 200 7.17 -16.50 -8.80
N LYS A 201 6.04 -17.22 -8.92
CA LYS A 201 5.53 -17.67 -10.22
C LYS A 201 5.12 -16.50 -11.12
N VAL A 202 4.41 -15.52 -10.58
CA VAL A 202 3.97 -14.33 -11.32
C VAL A 202 5.17 -13.45 -11.70
N ASP A 203 6.12 -13.27 -10.80
CA ASP A 203 7.33 -12.49 -11.07
C ASP A 203 8.11 -13.06 -12.26
N ARG A 204 8.39 -14.37 -12.24
CA ARG A 204 9.05 -15.04 -13.38
C ARG A 204 8.25 -14.91 -14.68
N LYS A 205 6.93 -15.05 -14.61
CA LYS A 205 6.05 -14.89 -15.78
C LYS A 205 6.16 -13.48 -16.35
N ILE A 206 6.14 -12.45 -15.51
CA ILE A 206 6.25 -11.05 -15.94
C ILE A 206 7.64 -10.78 -16.55
N ARG A 207 8.72 -11.23 -15.90
CA ARG A 207 10.09 -11.13 -16.45
C ARG A 207 10.19 -11.76 -17.83
N GLN A 208 9.65 -12.96 -18.01
CA GLN A 208 9.67 -13.64 -19.31
C GLN A 208 8.89 -12.86 -20.37
N ARG A 209 7.77 -12.23 -20.01
CA ARG A 209 6.98 -11.42 -20.95
C ARG A 209 7.74 -10.18 -21.39
N PHE A 210 8.39 -9.47 -20.47
CA PHE A 210 9.20 -8.30 -20.82
C PHE A 210 10.46 -8.66 -21.61
N ALA A 211 11.10 -9.79 -21.33
CA ALA A 211 12.25 -10.26 -22.12
C ALA A 211 11.92 -10.53 -23.60
N ASN A 212 10.65 -10.81 -23.92
CA ASN A 212 10.16 -11.01 -25.29
C ASN A 212 9.47 -9.77 -25.87
N ALA A 213 9.37 -8.69 -25.10
CA ALA A 213 8.70 -7.46 -25.52
C ALA A 213 9.66 -6.56 -26.30
N ARG A 214 9.11 -5.73 -27.19
CA ARG A 214 9.88 -4.67 -27.84
C ARG A 214 10.22 -3.58 -26.82
N PRO A 215 11.44 -3.01 -26.86
CA PRO A 215 11.78 -1.85 -26.06
C PRO A 215 10.85 -0.68 -26.37
N VAL A 216 10.44 0.04 -25.34
CA VAL A 216 9.60 1.24 -25.44
C VAL A 216 10.09 2.30 -24.46
N SER A 217 9.97 3.56 -24.84
CA SER A 217 10.26 4.68 -23.95
C SER A 217 9.01 5.04 -23.18
N ILE A 218 8.96 4.69 -21.89
CA ILE A 218 7.79 4.92 -21.04
C ILE A 218 7.85 6.32 -20.44
N PHE A 219 6.76 7.05 -20.59
CA PHE A 219 6.53 8.34 -19.96
C PHE A 219 5.37 8.22 -18.96
N THR A 220 5.49 8.88 -17.81
CA THR A 220 4.48 8.82 -16.74
C THR A 220 4.04 10.22 -16.35
N TYR A 221 2.86 10.31 -15.71
CA TYR A 221 2.43 11.57 -15.11
C TYR A 221 3.29 11.90 -13.89
N HIS A 222 3.36 10.98 -12.92
CA HIS A 222 4.22 11.11 -11.76
C HIS A 222 5.18 9.95 -11.56
N GLU A 223 6.17 10.13 -10.68
CA GLU A 223 7.21 9.14 -10.36
C GLU A 223 6.70 8.06 -9.41
N ALA A 224 5.70 7.28 -9.85
CA ALA A 224 5.22 6.11 -9.10
C ALA A 224 5.91 4.81 -9.50
N PHE A 225 6.28 4.66 -10.77
CA PHE A 225 6.59 3.36 -11.36
C PHE A 225 8.07 2.96 -11.23
N GLY A 226 8.89 3.75 -10.53
CA GLY A 226 10.34 3.58 -10.46
C GLY A 226 10.74 2.19 -9.98
N ARG A 227 10.22 1.78 -8.82
CA ARG A 227 10.43 0.44 -8.23
C ARG A 227 10.10 -0.71 -9.19
N PHE A 228 8.94 -0.66 -9.84
CA PHE A 228 8.53 -1.68 -10.82
C PHE A 228 9.45 -1.70 -12.05
N ALA A 229 9.82 -0.52 -12.55
CA ALA A 229 10.67 -0.38 -13.71
C ALA A 229 12.09 -0.90 -13.43
N GLU A 230 12.67 -0.57 -12.27
CA GLU A 230 13.98 -1.09 -11.84
C GLU A 230 13.96 -2.62 -11.76
N HIS A 231 12.94 -3.19 -11.11
CA HIS A 231 12.83 -4.63 -10.91
C HIS A 231 12.70 -5.43 -12.21
N TYR A 232 11.97 -4.89 -13.20
CA TYR A 232 11.75 -5.55 -14.50
C TYR A 232 12.65 -5.04 -15.63
N GLY A 233 13.55 -4.09 -15.38
CA GLY A 233 14.47 -3.54 -16.37
C GLY A 233 13.79 -2.67 -17.45
N LEU A 234 12.74 -1.92 -17.07
CA LEU A 234 12.04 -1.01 -17.96
C LEU A 234 12.67 0.38 -17.95
N ASP A 235 12.65 1.06 -19.10
CA ASP A 235 13.15 2.43 -19.23
C ASP A 235 12.01 3.44 -19.05
N ILE A 236 12.03 4.15 -17.92
CA ILE A 236 11.20 5.35 -17.73
C ILE A 236 11.95 6.54 -18.34
N ALA A 237 11.59 6.86 -19.57
CA ALA A 237 12.14 7.97 -20.32
C ALA A 237 11.67 9.35 -19.79
N GLY A 238 10.72 9.43 -18.89
CA GLY A 238 10.46 10.66 -18.16
C GLY A 238 9.13 10.70 -17.42
N SER A 239 9.09 11.57 -16.42
CA SER A 239 7.93 11.87 -15.59
C SER A 239 7.70 13.37 -15.56
N LEU A 240 6.43 13.79 -15.60
CA LEU A 240 6.11 15.22 -15.58
C LEU A 240 6.30 15.86 -14.22
N THR A 241 5.99 15.11 -13.16
CA THR A 241 6.12 15.58 -11.79
C THR A 241 6.63 14.47 -10.87
N PHE A 242 7.20 14.86 -9.73
CA PHE A 242 7.60 13.92 -8.68
C PHE A 242 6.37 13.41 -7.92
N SER A 243 5.49 14.33 -7.53
CA SER A 243 4.24 14.05 -6.84
C SER A 243 3.08 14.62 -7.66
N PRO A 244 1.95 13.90 -7.75
CA PRO A 244 0.82 14.34 -8.56
C PRO A 244 0.20 15.67 -8.12
N GLU A 245 0.44 16.06 -6.88
CA GLU A 245 -0.07 17.31 -6.28
C GLU A 245 0.76 18.53 -6.68
N VAL A 246 1.98 18.31 -7.16
CA VAL A 246 2.88 19.36 -7.61
C VAL A 246 2.71 19.52 -9.11
N GLN A 247 2.32 20.72 -9.55
CA GLN A 247 2.26 21.00 -10.98
C GLN A 247 3.66 20.90 -11.61
N PRO A 248 3.78 20.30 -12.80
CA PRO A 248 5.04 20.20 -13.49
C PRO A 248 5.57 21.59 -13.83
N GLY A 249 6.81 21.88 -13.44
CA GLY A 249 7.48 23.12 -13.84
C GLY A 249 7.65 23.18 -15.36
N VAL A 250 7.54 24.38 -15.94
CA VAL A 250 7.59 24.61 -17.41
C VAL A 250 8.83 23.99 -18.06
N GLN A 251 9.99 24.06 -17.40
CA GLN A 251 11.22 23.49 -17.92
C GLN A 251 11.19 21.95 -17.95
N ARG A 252 10.65 21.31 -16.91
CA ARG A 252 10.52 19.85 -16.86
C ARG A 252 9.55 19.37 -17.92
N LEU A 253 8.41 20.07 -18.06
CA LEU A 253 7.45 19.82 -19.13
C LEU A 253 8.11 19.91 -20.50
N SER A 254 8.82 21.00 -20.84
CA SER A 254 9.50 21.14 -22.14
C SER A 254 10.45 19.98 -22.42
N ARG A 255 11.29 19.61 -21.44
CA ARG A 255 12.24 18.49 -21.57
C ARG A 255 11.53 17.16 -21.81
N VAL A 256 10.46 16.87 -21.08
CA VAL A 256 9.70 15.63 -21.26
C VAL A 256 9.05 15.57 -22.64
N LEU A 257 8.49 16.69 -23.12
CA LEU A 257 7.88 16.75 -24.46
C LEU A 257 8.90 16.65 -25.59
N GLU A 258 10.08 17.24 -25.43
CA GLU A 258 11.19 17.07 -26.38
C GLU A 258 11.61 15.60 -26.47
N ARG A 259 11.81 14.93 -25.32
CA ARG A 259 12.15 13.50 -25.28
C ARG A 259 11.06 12.65 -25.90
N LEU A 260 9.80 12.92 -25.58
CA LEU A 260 8.64 12.20 -26.10
C LEU A 260 8.53 12.31 -27.63
N ARG A 261 8.80 13.49 -28.22
CA ARG A 261 8.83 13.69 -29.68
C ARG A 261 10.00 13.01 -30.38
N SER A 262 11.13 12.86 -29.69
CA SER A 262 12.33 12.23 -30.23
C SER A 262 12.39 10.70 -30.06
N ALA A 263 11.46 10.14 -29.28
CA ALA A 263 11.43 8.71 -28.99
C ALA A 263 10.92 7.92 -30.20
N GLU A 264 11.54 6.78 -30.48
CA GLU A 264 11.16 5.89 -31.59
C GLU A 264 9.85 5.14 -31.31
N SER A 265 9.55 4.86 -30.03
CA SER A 265 8.32 4.18 -29.60
C SER A 265 7.86 4.73 -28.24
N PRO A 266 7.32 5.96 -28.19
CA PRO A 266 6.86 6.56 -26.95
C PRO A 266 5.56 5.90 -26.48
N CYS A 267 5.49 5.63 -25.19
CA CYS A 267 4.24 5.26 -24.54
C CYS A 267 4.02 6.10 -23.30
N ILE A 268 2.78 6.56 -23.09
CA ILE A 268 2.38 7.20 -21.84
C ILE A 268 1.63 6.18 -21.00
N LEU A 269 2.15 5.91 -19.81
CA LEU A 269 1.47 5.14 -18.77
C LEU A 269 0.80 6.11 -17.79
N THR A 270 -0.54 6.16 -17.82
CA THR A 270 -1.34 7.09 -17.00
C THR A 270 -2.10 6.38 -15.90
N GLU A 271 -2.40 7.08 -14.83
CA GLU A 271 -3.20 6.56 -13.72
C GLU A 271 -4.62 7.14 -13.77
N PRO A 272 -5.67 6.39 -13.38
CA PRO A 272 -7.06 6.81 -13.53
C PRO A 272 -7.42 8.11 -12.82
N GLN A 273 -6.74 8.42 -11.71
CA GLN A 273 -6.96 9.62 -10.90
C GLN A 273 -6.49 10.90 -11.60
N PHE A 274 -5.74 10.80 -12.71
CA PHE A 274 -5.23 11.97 -13.44
C PHE A 274 -5.92 12.16 -14.79
N ASP A 275 -6.13 13.43 -15.13
CA ASP A 275 -6.93 13.83 -16.28
C ASP A 275 -6.28 13.42 -17.62
N ARG A 276 -6.94 12.48 -18.32
CA ARG A 276 -6.54 12.01 -19.65
C ARG A 276 -6.66 13.08 -20.73
N GLN A 277 -7.46 14.13 -20.53
CA GLN A 277 -7.66 15.19 -21.50
C GLN A 277 -6.40 16.04 -21.68
N TRP A 278 -5.64 16.26 -20.60
CA TRP A 278 -4.39 17.00 -20.68
C TRP A 278 -3.37 16.28 -21.56
N TRP A 279 -3.17 14.97 -21.37
CA TRP A 279 -2.25 14.17 -22.18
C TRP A 279 -2.60 14.22 -23.67
N ARG A 280 -3.88 14.05 -24.01
CA ARG A 280 -4.34 14.12 -25.41
C ARG A 280 -4.04 15.46 -26.07
N SER A 281 -4.17 16.57 -25.34
CA SER A 281 -3.87 17.90 -25.88
C SER A 281 -2.37 18.08 -26.11
N VAL A 282 -1.54 17.51 -25.24
CA VAL A 282 -0.10 17.70 -25.25
C VAL A 282 0.61 16.76 -26.24
N THR A 283 -0.03 15.63 -26.55
CA THR A 283 0.45 14.68 -27.56
C THR A 283 -0.25 14.78 -28.90
N ASP A 284 -0.97 15.88 -29.16
CA ASP A 284 -1.58 16.11 -30.46
C ASP A 284 -0.50 16.15 -31.56
N GLY A 285 -0.73 15.39 -32.63
CA GLY A 285 0.23 15.20 -33.72
C GLY A 285 1.44 14.29 -33.41
N ILE A 286 1.47 13.62 -32.25
CA ILE A 286 2.50 12.63 -31.91
C ILE A 286 1.88 11.23 -31.95
N ASP A 287 2.52 10.32 -32.67
CA ASP A 287 2.16 8.91 -32.65
C ASP A 287 2.64 8.28 -31.32
N VAL A 288 1.75 8.25 -30.33
CA VAL A 288 2.03 7.79 -28.97
C VAL A 288 0.98 6.79 -28.52
N THR A 289 1.42 5.70 -27.91
CA THR A 289 0.50 4.76 -27.26
C THR A 289 0.16 5.29 -25.86
N ILE A 290 -1.13 5.32 -25.51
CA ILE A 290 -1.57 5.68 -24.14
C ILE A 290 -2.14 4.42 -23.49
N SER A 291 -1.48 3.95 -22.44
CA SER A 291 -1.96 2.84 -21.60
C SER A 291 -2.26 3.38 -20.21
N SER A 292 -3.22 2.77 -19.52
CA SER A 292 -3.57 3.18 -18.16
C SER A 292 -3.64 1.99 -17.21
N TRP A 293 -3.25 2.25 -15.97
CA TRP A 293 -3.33 1.31 -14.86
C TRP A 293 -3.50 2.01 -13.53
N ASP A 294 -4.23 1.36 -12.62
CA ASP A 294 -4.57 1.89 -11.31
C ASP A 294 -3.56 1.46 -10.24
N PRO A 295 -2.70 2.36 -9.73
CA PRO A 295 -1.68 2.05 -8.75
C PRO A 295 -2.21 1.80 -7.34
N LEU A 296 -3.49 2.11 -7.12
CA LEU A 296 -4.17 1.89 -5.85
C LEU A 296 -5.12 0.69 -5.91
N ALA A 297 -5.11 -0.11 -6.97
CA ALA A 297 -5.85 -1.37 -7.01
C ALA A 297 -7.36 -1.25 -6.68
N THR A 298 -7.99 -0.11 -6.99
CA THR A 298 -9.35 0.23 -6.52
C THR A 298 -10.41 -0.75 -7.02
N GLY A 299 -10.18 -1.35 -8.19
CA GLY A 299 -11.05 -2.37 -8.79
C GLY A 299 -10.73 -3.82 -8.38
N ILE A 300 -9.79 -4.04 -7.46
CA ILE A 300 -9.32 -5.38 -7.07
C ILE A 300 -9.76 -5.68 -5.65
N ALA A 301 -10.51 -6.76 -5.49
CA ALA A 301 -10.97 -7.24 -4.19
C ALA A 301 -9.77 -7.67 -3.32
N ALA A 302 -9.82 -7.34 -2.04
CA ALA A 302 -8.83 -7.77 -1.07
C ALA A 302 -9.08 -9.23 -0.66
N GLU A 303 -8.68 -10.15 -1.52
CA GLU A 303 -8.78 -11.59 -1.33
C GLU A 303 -7.47 -12.29 -1.76
N SER A 304 -7.35 -13.60 -1.49
CA SER A 304 -6.17 -14.35 -1.89
C SER A 304 -5.99 -14.34 -3.41
N GLY A 305 -4.80 -13.97 -3.88
CA GLY A 305 -4.48 -13.77 -5.29
C GLY A 305 -4.68 -12.32 -5.77
N GLY A 306 -5.32 -11.45 -4.99
CA GLY A 306 -5.58 -10.06 -5.36
C GLY A 306 -4.30 -9.27 -5.64
N TYR A 307 -3.25 -9.45 -4.82
CA TYR A 307 -1.98 -8.75 -5.04
C TYR A 307 -1.30 -9.21 -6.34
N THR A 308 -1.32 -10.51 -6.62
CA THR A 308 -0.76 -11.03 -7.88
C THR A 308 -1.55 -10.54 -9.09
N GLN A 309 -2.87 -10.44 -9.01
CA GLN A 309 -3.70 -9.84 -10.07
C GLN A 309 -3.34 -8.37 -10.30
N PHE A 310 -3.12 -7.62 -9.21
CA PHE A 310 -2.68 -6.23 -9.27
C PHE A 310 -1.36 -6.08 -10.02
N LEU A 311 -0.35 -6.88 -9.66
CA LEU A 311 0.97 -6.85 -10.30
C LEU A 311 0.91 -7.28 -11.77
N GLU A 312 0.14 -8.32 -12.11
CA GLU A 312 -0.09 -8.72 -13.51
C GLU A 312 -0.79 -7.63 -14.31
N GLY A 313 -1.74 -6.90 -13.71
CA GLY A 313 -2.42 -5.78 -14.34
C GLY A 313 -1.48 -4.64 -14.71
N LEU A 314 -0.48 -4.35 -13.87
CA LEU A 314 0.56 -3.37 -14.17
C LEU A 314 1.42 -3.83 -15.34
N ALA A 315 1.87 -5.09 -15.29
CA ALA A 315 2.64 -5.69 -16.37
C ALA A 315 1.87 -5.67 -17.70
N ASP A 316 0.57 -5.98 -17.68
CA ASP A 316 -0.31 -5.90 -18.86
C ASP A 316 -0.38 -4.48 -19.41
N ALA A 317 -0.49 -3.48 -18.53
CA ALA A 317 -0.54 -2.09 -18.94
C ALA A 317 0.77 -1.60 -19.56
N ALA A 318 1.91 -1.98 -18.99
CA ALA A 318 3.22 -1.69 -19.55
C ALA A 318 3.44 -2.45 -20.87
N LEU A 319 3.04 -3.72 -20.97
CA LEU A 319 3.23 -4.52 -22.19
C LEU A 319 2.32 -4.07 -23.35
N ARG A 320 1.18 -3.42 -23.08
CA ARG A 320 0.38 -2.76 -24.12
C ARG A 320 1.17 -1.66 -24.84
N CYS A 321 2.13 -1.02 -24.16
CA CYS A 321 3.05 -0.08 -24.80
C CYS A 321 3.93 -0.76 -25.86
N SER A 322 4.35 -1.99 -25.61
CA SER A 322 5.23 -2.77 -26.48
C SER A 322 4.50 -3.58 -27.56
N ALA A 323 3.16 -3.51 -27.61
CA ALA A 323 2.32 -4.35 -28.47
C ALA A 323 2.01 -3.74 -29.85
N ALA A 324 2.68 -2.64 -30.22
CA ALA A 324 2.52 -1.95 -31.51
C ALA A 324 3.56 -2.38 -32.56
#